data_AF-A0A926AAH0-F1
#
_entry.id   AF-A0A926AAH0-F1
#
_cell.length_a   1.000
_cell.length_b   1.000
_cell.length_c   1.000
_cell.angle_alpha   90.00
_cell.angle_beta   90.00
_cell.angle_gamma   90.00
#
_symmetry.space_group_name_H-M   'P 1'
#
loop_
_entity.id
_entity.type
_entity.pdbx_description
1 polymer ?
#
loop_
_entity_poly.entity_id
_entity_poly.type
_entity_poly.pdbx_seq_one_letter_code
_entity_poly.pdbx_strand_id
1 'polypeptide(L)'
;MLDSKTAGERLKQFEDKDAEKRQAERIKALPEMLRTTAFALQGRKPDGATWGGEFSGNEATKRRTEAENLAGETLDTATHDERAALFSALYPKLGAILADWWMPGSPVPYQAGYTRKAFRVAPDRRDILRTPRLSDFIHVF
;
A
#
# COMPACT_ATOMS: atom_id res chain seq x y z
N MET A 1 -4.85 -27.48 -17.45
CA MET A 1 -5.69 -26.83 -16.41
C MET A 1 -5.43 -27.56 -15.09
N LEU A 2 -5.15 -26.84 -14.00
CA LEU A 2 -5.04 -27.45 -12.67
C LEU A 2 -6.43 -27.66 -12.10
N ASP A 3 -6.69 -28.85 -11.53
CA ASP A 3 -7.93 -29.11 -10.80
C ASP A 3 -7.99 -28.27 -9.51
N SER A 4 -9.19 -27.86 -9.11
CA SER A 4 -9.41 -26.97 -7.97
C SER A 4 -8.83 -27.55 -6.66
N LYS A 5 -8.86 -28.87 -6.50
CA LYS A 5 -8.33 -29.55 -5.31
C LYS A 5 -6.80 -29.44 -5.26
N THR A 6 -6.14 -29.68 -6.39
CA THR A 6 -4.68 -29.56 -6.52
C THR A 6 -4.20 -28.11 -6.36
N ALA A 7 -4.97 -27.14 -6.85
CA ALA A 7 -4.70 -25.73 -6.64
C ALA A 7 -4.77 -25.35 -5.14
N GLY A 8 -5.79 -25.83 -4.42
CA GLY A 8 -5.94 -25.59 -2.98
C GLY A 8 -4.82 -26.20 -2.14
N GLU A 9 -4.36 -27.41 -2.47
CA GLU A 9 -3.24 -28.06 -1.77
C GLU A 9 -1.91 -27.34 -2.00
N ARG A 10 -1.69 -26.80 -3.21
CA ARG A 10 -0.50 -25.97 -3.48
C ARG A 10 -0.55 -24.65 -2.73
N LEU A 11 -1.71 -24.02 -2.60
CA LEU A 11 -1.85 -22.77 -1.84
C LEU A 11 -1.49 -22.93 -0.37
N LYS A 12 -1.79 -24.08 0.25
CA LYS A 12 -1.40 -24.37 1.64
C LYS A 12 0.12 -24.36 1.86
N GLN A 13 0.92 -24.61 0.81
CA GLN A 13 2.39 -24.53 0.91
C GLN A 13 2.89 -23.08 1.05
N PHE A 14 2.06 -22.10 0.70
CA PHE A 14 2.35 -20.67 0.84
C PHE A 14 1.77 -20.06 2.12
N GLU A 15 0.99 -20.83 2.89
CA GLU A 15 0.41 -20.37 4.15
C GLU A 15 1.47 -20.38 5.26
N ASP A 16 2.00 -19.20 5.58
CA ASP A 16 2.90 -18.99 6.72
C ASP A 16 2.10 -18.43 7.90
N LYS A 17 1.91 -19.26 8.94
CA LYS A 17 1.14 -18.92 10.15
C LYS A 17 1.74 -17.75 10.94
N ASP A 18 3.03 -17.48 10.76
CA ASP A 18 3.73 -16.39 11.44
C ASP A 18 3.98 -15.19 10.51
N ALA A 19 3.41 -15.19 9.29
CA ALA A 19 3.62 -14.13 8.31
C ALA A 19 3.29 -12.74 8.85
N GLU A 20 2.16 -12.58 9.55
CA GLU A 20 1.72 -11.30 10.10
C GLU A 20 2.68 -10.81 11.19
N LYS A 21 3.12 -11.69 12.10
CA LYS A 21 4.09 -11.34 13.15
C LYS A 21 5.43 -10.90 12.55
N ARG A 22 5.94 -11.67 11.59
CA ARG A 22 7.20 -11.36 10.89
C ARG A 22 7.09 -10.06 10.10
N GLN A 23 5.94 -9.78 9.49
CA GLN A 23 5.69 -8.52 8.80
C GLN A 23 5.67 -7.36 9.78
N ALA A 24 5.00 -7.49 10.92
CA ALA A 24 4.98 -6.48 11.97
C ALA A 24 6.39 -6.19 12.53
N GLU A 25 7.23 -7.21 12.72
CA GLU A 25 8.63 -7.04 13.13
C GLU A 25 9.45 -6.29 12.09
N ARG A 26 9.30 -6.61 10.80
CA ARG A 26 9.96 -5.87 9.71
C ARG A 26 9.52 -4.40 9.68
N ILE A 27 8.22 -4.14 9.83
CA ILE A 27 7.70 -2.77 9.88
C ILE A 27 8.28 -2.01 11.08
N LYS A 28 8.34 -2.64 12.26
CA LYS A 28 8.93 -2.03 13.46
C LYS A 28 10.41 -1.68 13.31
N ALA A 29 11.16 -2.43 12.49
CA ALA A 29 12.56 -2.16 12.21
C ALA A 29 12.77 -0.95 11.28
N LEU A 30 11.72 -0.43 10.64
CA LEU A 30 11.83 0.76 9.80
C LEU A 30 12.02 2.04 10.63
N PRO A 31 12.67 3.07 10.03
CA PRO A 31 12.63 4.44 10.55
C PRO A 31 11.19 4.89 10.81
N GLU A 32 10.99 5.75 11.80
CA GLU A 32 9.66 6.15 12.29
C GLU A 32 8.72 6.62 11.17
N MET A 33 9.20 7.47 10.27
CA MET A 33 8.42 7.98 9.14
C MET A 33 7.94 6.87 8.19
N LEU A 34 8.80 5.89 7.89
CA LEU A 34 8.46 4.78 7.00
C LEU A 34 7.57 3.75 7.70
N ARG A 35 7.73 3.60 9.02
CA ARG A 35 6.91 2.74 9.86
C ARG A 35 5.46 3.22 9.90
N THR A 36 5.23 4.51 10.16
CA THR A 36 3.88 5.08 10.17
C THR A 36 3.23 5.00 8.79
N THR A 37 4.01 5.23 7.73
CA THR A 37 3.59 5.05 6.34
C THR A 37 3.18 3.61 6.05
N ALA A 38 3.98 2.61 6.47
CA ALA A 38 3.66 1.20 6.28
C ALA A 38 2.38 0.79 7.01
N PHE A 39 2.15 1.28 8.23
CA PHE A 39 0.90 1.01 8.95
C PHE A 39 -0.31 1.68 8.29
N ALA A 40 -0.17 2.91 7.80
CA ALA A 40 -1.23 3.59 7.07
C ALA A 40 -1.64 2.81 5.80
N LEU A 41 -0.68 2.26 5.06
CA LEU A 41 -0.96 1.41 3.89
C LEU A 41 -1.68 0.10 4.25
N GLN A 42 -1.45 -0.44 5.45
CA GLN A 42 -2.20 -1.58 5.97
C GLN A 42 -3.58 -1.20 6.55
N GLY A 43 -3.99 0.06 6.43
CA GLY A 43 -5.22 0.56 7.04
C GLY A 43 -5.18 0.50 8.57
N ARG A 44 -4.00 0.63 9.17
CA ARG A 44 -3.77 0.64 10.62
C ARG A 44 -3.43 2.04 11.11
N LYS A 45 -3.49 2.25 12.42
CA LYS A 45 -3.06 3.46 13.10
C LYS A 45 -1.54 3.58 13.11
N PRO A 46 -0.96 4.77 13.40
CA PRO A 46 0.49 4.95 13.48
C PRO A 46 1.21 4.04 14.50
N ASP A 47 0.50 3.58 15.52
CA ASP A 47 0.98 2.62 16.53
C ASP A 47 0.85 1.14 16.11
N GLY A 48 0.26 0.87 14.94
CA GLY A 48 -0.02 -0.46 14.41
C GLY A 48 -1.34 -1.08 14.91
N ALA A 49 -2.11 -0.37 15.74
CA ALA A 49 -3.42 -0.82 16.18
C ALA A 49 -4.48 -0.68 15.07
N THR A 50 -5.59 -1.41 15.19
CA THR A 50 -6.73 -1.26 14.29
C THR A 50 -7.55 -0.02 14.64
N TRP A 51 -8.29 0.52 13.67
CA TRP A 51 -9.21 1.66 13.87
C TRP A 51 -10.50 1.29 14.64
N GLY A 52 -10.68 0.02 15.01
CA GLY A 52 -11.90 -0.47 15.65
C GLY A 52 -12.10 0.07 17.07
N GLY A 53 -13.33 0.46 17.39
CA GLY A 53 -13.78 0.76 18.76
C GLY A 53 -13.66 2.22 19.21
N GLU A 54 -12.84 3.04 18.57
CA GLU A 54 -12.62 4.44 18.97
C GLU A 54 -13.44 5.45 18.15
N PHE A 55 -13.71 5.15 16.88
CA PHE A 55 -14.47 6.00 15.98
C PHE A 55 -15.54 5.18 15.27
N SER A 56 -16.75 5.73 15.11
CA SER A 56 -17.84 5.07 14.39
C SER A 56 -17.90 5.52 12.93
N GLY A 57 -18.19 4.57 12.03
CA GLY A 57 -18.56 4.81 10.63
C GLY A 57 -17.67 5.78 9.85
N ASN A 58 -18.24 6.94 9.49
CA ASN A 58 -17.64 7.92 8.58
C ASN A 58 -16.34 8.53 9.11
N GLU A 59 -16.18 8.67 10.43
CA GLU A 59 -14.98 9.30 11.00
C GLU A 59 -13.76 8.39 10.94
N ALA A 60 -13.93 7.10 11.24
CA ALA A 60 -12.88 6.09 11.05
C ALA A 60 -12.43 6.04 9.58
N THR A 61 -13.40 6.10 8.66
CA THR A 61 -13.13 6.12 7.22
C THR A 61 -12.34 7.36 6.82
N LYS A 62 -12.75 8.55 7.27
CA LYS A 62 -12.09 9.81 6.96
C LYS A 62 -10.63 9.83 7.44
N ARG A 63 -10.39 9.43 8.70
CA ARG A 63 -9.03 9.39 9.26
C ARG A 63 -8.14 8.36 8.56
N ARG A 64 -8.71 7.22 8.17
CA ARG A 64 -7.99 6.23 7.36
C ARG A 64 -7.58 6.82 6.00
N THR A 65 -8.51 7.48 5.31
CA THR A 65 -8.21 8.16 4.04
C THR A 65 -7.16 9.27 4.20
N GLU A 66 -7.21 10.05 5.28
CA GLU A 66 -6.18 11.06 5.57
C GLU A 66 -4.80 10.43 5.78
N ALA A 67 -4.73 9.33 6.54
CA ALA A 67 -3.49 8.58 6.74
C ALA A 67 -2.95 7.96 5.44
N GLU A 68 -3.82 7.36 4.62
CA GLU A 68 -3.47 6.82 3.30
C GLU A 68 -2.93 7.91 2.37
N ASN A 69 -3.56 9.09 2.35
CA ASN A 69 -3.10 10.23 1.54
C ASN A 69 -1.72 10.72 1.98
N LEU A 70 -1.48 10.87 3.29
CA LEU A 70 -0.19 11.25 3.83
C LEU A 70 0.89 10.19 3.52
N ALA A 71 0.53 8.91 3.59
CA ALA A 71 1.43 7.83 3.21
C ALA A 71 1.86 7.94 1.73
N GLY A 72 0.92 8.26 0.83
CA GLY A 72 1.27 8.51 -0.56
C GLY A 72 2.14 9.76 -0.77
N GLU A 73 1.99 10.80 0.04
CA GLU A 73 2.90 11.97 0.04
C GLU A 73 4.32 11.57 0.43
N THR A 74 4.45 10.80 1.51
CA THR A 74 5.74 10.25 1.94
C THR A 74 6.37 9.40 0.85
N LEU A 75 5.61 8.53 0.18
CA LEU A 75 6.15 7.69 -0.90
C LEU A 75 6.58 8.49 -2.13
N ASP A 76 5.88 9.59 -2.46
CA ASP A 76 6.24 10.47 -3.57
C ASP A 76 7.54 11.27 -3.31
N THR A 77 7.87 11.53 -2.04
CA THR A 77 9.09 12.27 -1.64
C THR A 77 10.24 11.36 -1.20
N ALA A 78 9.94 10.11 -0.82
CA ALA A 78 10.94 9.12 -0.45
C ALA A 78 11.93 8.84 -1.59
N THR A 79 13.17 8.54 -1.21
CA THR A 79 14.17 7.99 -2.13
C THR A 79 13.76 6.59 -2.59
N HIS A 80 14.41 6.10 -3.66
CA HIS A 80 14.15 4.74 -4.15
C HIS A 80 14.46 3.69 -3.07
N ASP A 81 15.60 3.81 -2.39
CA ASP A 81 16.00 2.88 -1.33
C ASP A 81 15.02 2.86 -0.16
N GLU A 82 14.49 4.02 0.23
CA GLU A 82 13.45 4.11 1.27
C GLU A 82 12.14 3.43 0.84
N ARG A 83 11.71 3.63 -0.41
CA ARG A 83 10.55 2.91 -0.96
C ARG A 83 10.80 1.41 -1.00
N ALA A 84 11.98 0.99 -1.43
CA ALA A 84 12.35 -0.43 -1.50
C ALA A 84 12.37 -1.06 -0.10
N ALA A 85 12.91 -0.36 0.90
CA ALA A 85 12.90 -0.82 2.29
C ALA A 85 11.47 -0.94 2.83
N LEU A 86 10.63 0.06 2.61
CA LEU A 86 9.22 0.06 3.02
C LEU A 86 8.44 -1.08 2.37
N PHE A 87 8.51 -1.21 1.04
CA PHE A 87 7.79 -2.26 0.33
C PHE A 87 8.36 -3.65 0.61
N SER A 88 9.65 -3.79 0.94
CA SER A 88 10.22 -5.08 1.37
C SER A 88 9.76 -5.47 2.77
N ALA A 89 9.48 -4.51 3.65
CA ALA A 89 8.89 -4.80 4.96
C ALA A 89 7.49 -5.39 4.81
N LEU A 90 6.68 -4.81 3.91
CA LEU A 90 5.32 -5.28 3.59
C LEU A 90 5.34 -6.57 2.76
N TYR A 91 6.11 -6.60 1.67
CA TYR A 91 6.16 -7.68 0.67
C TYR A 91 7.63 -8.04 0.36
N PRO A 92 8.25 -8.94 1.16
CA PRO A 92 9.69 -9.21 1.09
C PRO A 92 10.25 -9.58 -0.28
N LYS A 93 9.43 -10.21 -1.13
CA LYS A 93 9.84 -10.67 -2.46
C LYS A 93 9.50 -9.69 -3.59
N LEU A 94 8.71 -8.66 -3.30
CA LEU A 94 8.22 -7.70 -4.29
C LEU A 94 8.72 -6.27 -4.02
N GLY A 95 9.37 -6.03 -2.89
CA GLY A 95 9.69 -4.68 -2.44
C GLY A 95 10.43 -3.81 -3.46
N ALA A 96 11.50 -4.34 -4.07
CA ALA A 96 12.25 -3.63 -5.11
C ALA A 96 11.40 -3.34 -6.35
N ILE A 97 10.63 -4.34 -6.81
CA ILE A 97 9.77 -4.20 -8.00
C ILE A 97 8.68 -3.15 -7.75
N LEU A 98 8.10 -3.13 -6.54
CA LEU A 98 7.10 -2.15 -6.14
C LEU A 98 7.72 -0.74 -6.04
N ALA A 99 8.97 -0.63 -5.59
CA ALA A 99 9.69 0.65 -5.56
C ALA A 99 9.98 1.19 -6.96
N ASP A 100 10.34 0.33 -7.92
CA ASP A 100 10.51 0.67 -9.33
C ASP A 100 9.19 1.07 -9.98
N TRP A 101 8.12 0.33 -9.68
CA TRP A 101 6.79 0.63 -10.17
C TRP A 101 6.27 1.98 -9.63
N TRP A 102 6.66 2.34 -8.40
CA TRP A 102 6.33 3.62 -7.77
C TRP A 102 7.17 4.77 -8.32
N MET A 103 6.98 5.12 -9.59
CA MET A 103 7.57 6.33 -10.18
C MET A 103 6.62 7.53 -10.02
N PRO A 104 7.06 8.62 -9.35
CA PRO A 104 6.31 9.87 -9.34
C PRO A 104 6.10 10.37 -10.77
N GLY A 105 4.85 10.54 -11.19
CA GLY A 105 4.53 11.07 -12.52
C GLY A 105 4.46 10.05 -13.66
N SER A 106 4.60 8.74 -13.38
CA SER A 106 4.30 7.72 -14.39
C SER A 106 2.80 7.74 -14.68
N PRO A 107 2.37 7.95 -15.94
CA PRO A 107 0.97 7.86 -16.31
C PRO A 107 0.55 6.39 -16.18
N VAL A 108 -0.10 6.05 -15.07
CA VAL A 108 -0.82 4.79 -14.96
C VAL A 108 -1.93 4.80 -16.03
N PRO A 109 -1.98 3.83 -16.95
CA PRO A 109 -2.90 3.85 -18.07
C PRO A 109 -4.38 3.63 -17.68
N TYR A 110 -4.68 3.44 -16.40
CA TYR A 110 -6.01 3.08 -15.91
C TYR A 110 -6.51 4.05 -14.84
N GLN A 111 -7.73 4.51 -15.04
CA GLN A 111 -8.48 5.33 -14.09
C GLN A 111 -9.11 4.43 -13.03
N ALA A 112 -8.96 4.80 -11.75
CA ALA A 112 -9.80 4.30 -10.68
C ALA A 112 -11.14 5.08 -10.67
N GLY A 113 -12.26 4.39 -10.93
CA GLY A 113 -13.63 4.92 -10.77
C GLY A 113 -14.39 5.26 -12.06
N TYR A 114 -15.71 5.49 -11.94
CA TYR A 114 -16.63 5.80 -13.05
C TYR A 114 -16.54 7.25 -13.55
N THR A 115 -15.80 8.11 -12.86
CA THR A 115 -15.61 9.52 -13.22
C THR A 115 -14.53 9.63 -14.31
N ARG A 116 -14.96 9.57 -15.57
CA ARG A 116 -14.15 9.95 -16.75
C ARG A 116 -13.49 11.31 -16.52
N LYS A 117 -12.17 11.37 -16.32
CA LYS A 117 -11.36 12.59 -16.51
C LYS A 117 -10.60 12.52 -17.82
N ALA A 118 -10.61 13.63 -18.55
CA ALA A 118 -9.99 13.74 -19.88
C ALA A 118 -8.50 13.38 -19.84
N PHE A 119 -8.05 12.73 -20.92
CA PHE A 119 -6.77 12.06 -21.20
C PHE A 119 -5.46 12.87 -20.99
N ARG A 120 -5.48 14.02 -20.31
CA ARG A 120 -4.31 14.88 -20.11
C ARG A 120 -4.34 15.48 -18.72
N VAL A 121 -3.85 14.72 -17.73
CA VAL A 121 -3.44 15.30 -16.46
C VAL A 121 -2.03 15.85 -16.68
N ALA A 122 -1.83 17.14 -16.40
CA ALA A 122 -0.52 17.76 -16.54
C ALA A 122 0.49 17.08 -15.57
N PRO A 123 1.77 16.86 -15.96
CA PRO A 123 2.74 16.11 -15.17
C PRO A 123 3.02 16.68 -13.77
N ASP A 124 2.66 17.94 -13.53
CA ASP A 124 2.80 18.67 -12.27
C ASP A 124 1.69 18.35 -11.25
N ARG A 125 0.58 17.73 -11.68
CA ARG A 125 -0.56 17.33 -10.82
C ARG A 125 -0.33 15.98 -10.15
N ARG A 126 0.64 15.93 -9.23
CA ARG A 126 1.02 14.73 -8.46
C ARG A 126 -0.13 14.17 -7.60
N ASP A 127 -1.02 15.04 -7.12
CA ASP A 127 -2.23 14.69 -6.36
C ASP A 127 -3.13 13.72 -7.13
N ILE A 128 -3.34 13.97 -8.42
CA ILE A 128 -4.26 13.19 -9.27
C ILE A 128 -3.66 11.83 -9.67
N LEU A 129 -2.34 11.75 -9.84
CA LEU A 129 -1.64 10.51 -10.22
C LEU A 129 -1.40 9.57 -9.03
N ARG A 130 -1.50 10.06 -7.79
CA ARG A 130 -1.31 9.29 -6.56
C ARG A 130 -2.52 8.42 -6.20
N THR A 131 -3.73 8.97 -6.31
CA THR A 131 -4.97 8.27 -5.93
C THR A 131 -5.14 6.90 -6.60
N PRO A 132 -4.96 6.74 -7.94
CA PRO A 132 -5.06 5.43 -8.56
C PRO A 132 -3.95 4.47 -8.11
N ARG A 133 -2.70 4.94 -7.94
CA ARG A 133 -1.58 4.09 -7.49
C ARG A 133 -1.77 3.55 -6.07
N LEU A 134 -2.25 4.40 -5.15
CA LEU A 134 -2.61 3.96 -3.80
C LEU A 134 -3.80 2.99 -3.83
N SER A 135 -4.83 3.28 -4.64
CA SER A 135 -6.00 2.42 -4.76
C SER A 135 -5.63 1.04 -5.32
N ASP A 136 -4.82 0.98 -6.38
CA ASP A 136 -4.32 -0.27 -6.93
C ASP A 136 -3.46 -1.02 -5.90
N PHE A 137 -2.57 -0.34 -5.20
CA PHE A 137 -1.73 -0.97 -4.17
C PHE A 137 -2.56 -1.57 -3.03
N ILE A 138 -3.55 -0.83 -2.49
CA ILE A 138 -4.38 -1.24 -1.35
C ILE A 138 -5.41 -2.32 -1.73
N HIS A 139 -5.88 -2.35 -2.98
CA HIS A 139 -6.89 -3.32 -3.42
C HIS A 139 -6.31 -4.58 -4.07
N VAL A 140 -5.07 -4.53 -4.59
CA VAL A 140 -4.42 -5.68 -5.24
C VAL A 140 -3.56 -6.47 -4.27
N PHE A 141 -2.96 -5.81 -3.27
CA PHE A 141 -2.00 -6.43 -2.33
C PHE A 141 -2.45 -6.33 -0.87
#